data_AF-A0A397UG72-F1
#
_entry.id   AF-A0A397UG72-F1
#
_cell.length_a   1.000
_cell.length_b   1.000
_cell.length_c   1.000
_cell.angle_alpha   90.00
_cell.angle_beta   90.00
_cell.angle_gamma   90.00
#
_symmetry.space_group_name_H-M   'P 1'
#
loop_
_entity.id
_entity.type
_entity.pdbx_description
1 polymer ?
#
loop_
_entity_poly.entity_id
_entity_poly.type
_entity_poly.pdbx_seq_one_letter_code
_entity_poly.pdbx_strand_id
1 'polypeptide(L)'
;MLIACEFLLDELAKHIETYLIETKGHWLRLHFAHIYQKGFNNDILQELQKWCNDITVKYPSQIFDSDYFTSLPEKALVSIIGRDDLQMEEIKFWNYVIKWGIAQNPELPSDSKDWSHENFLSLKTTLQNCLPLIRYFQMSGDDIYNQVYLYKQILDKNLWKDVKKRLASQNQPILSKILPPRTILSQTLPTRITEPFSTVISEAHAAEIASWIDKRTDSYSVANNPYEFKLLLRGSRDDFTANTFWNLCNKKKNLVVVVKVKGTDEILGGYNPIGWEKPSSNDSEYTYCNDSFICSLKNGTIQNSILSRVIEDPENAIYNDSDWGPCFDDFIC
;
A
#
# COMPACT_ATOMS: atom_id res chain seq x y z
N MET A 1 -8.18 -21.51 8.97
CA MET A 1 -7.35 -20.87 10.01
C MET A 1 -8.21 -20.35 11.16
N LEU A 2 -9.06 -19.31 10.97
CA LEU A 2 -9.88 -18.76 12.07
C LEU A 2 -10.75 -19.82 12.77
N ILE A 3 -11.41 -20.69 12.02
CA ILE A 3 -12.16 -21.84 12.59
C ILE A 3 -11.23 -22.75 13.42
N ALA A 4 -10.02 -23.05 12.94
CA ALA A 4 -9.08 -23.85 13.71
C ALA A 4 -8.68 -23.16 15.02
N CYS A 5 -8.54 -21.83 15.01
CA CYS A 5 -8.31 -21.05 16.21
C CYS A 5 -9.52 -21.05 17.17
N GLU A 6 -10.75 -20.96 16.65
CA GLU A 6 -11.99 -21.03 17.45
C GLU A 6 -12.16 -22.38 18.14
N PHE A 7 -11.78 -23.47 17.47
CA PHE A 7 -11.82 -24.83 18.02
C PHE A 7 -10.54 -25.21 18.79
N LEU A 8 -9.63 -24.26 19.07
CA LEU A 8 -8.37 -24.48 19.81
C LEU A 8 -7.49 -25.58 19.21
N LEU A 9 -7.50 -25.71 17.88
CA LEU A 9 -6.66 -26.62 17.11
C LEU A 9 -5.33 -25.93 16.78
N ASP A 10 -4.53 -25.63 17.79
CA ASP A 10 -3.35 -24.77 17.71
C ASP A 10 -2.31 -25.24 16.69
N GLU A 11 -2.03 -26.55 16.63
CA GLU A 11 -1.07 -27.11 15.67
C GLU A 11 -1.52 -26.90 14.23
N LEU A 12 -2.81 -27.12 13.95
CA LEU A 12 -3.40 -26.89 12.64
C LEU A 12 -3.42 -25.40 12.29
N ALA A 13 -3.74 -24.53 13.25
CA ALA A 13 -3.72 -23.09 13.06
C ALA A 13 -2.32 -22.58 12.68
N LYS A 14 -1.29 -23.01 13.41
CA LYS A 14 0.12 -22.65 13.15
C LYS A 14 0.62 -23.20 11.81
N HIS A 15 0.23 -24.42 11.45
CA HIS A 15 0.57 -24.99 10.14
C HIS A 15 -0.03 -24.17 9.00
N ILE A 16 -1.32 -23.80 9.09
CA ILE A 16 -1.99 -22.96 8.08
C ILE A 16 -1.39 -21.55 8.05
N GLU A 17 -1.09 -20.96 9.20
CA GLU A 17 -0.45 -19.65 9.32
C GLU A 17 0.89 -19.62 8.57
N THR A 18 1.77 -20.60 8.83
CA THR A 18 3.06 -20.75 8.16
C THR A 18 2.88 -20.91 6.65
N TYR A 19 1.97 -21.81 6.24
CA TYR A 19 1.67 -22.02 4.82
C TYR A 19 1.21 -20.74 4.12
N LEU A 20 0.33 -19.95 4.77
CA LEU A 20 -0.17 -18.70 4.20
C LEU A 20 0.96 -17.67 4.02
N ILE A 21 1.81 -17.50 5.03
CA ILE A 21 2.92 -16.54 5.00
C ILE A 21 3.93 -16.92 3.92
N GLU A 22 4.34 -18.20 3.87
CA GLU A 22 5.40 -18.67 2.98
C GLU A 22 4.94 -18.82 1.52
N THR A 23 3.71 -19.29 1.30
CA THR A 23 3.25 -19.69 -0.05
C THR A 23 2.16 -18.81 -0.63
N LYS A 24 1.43 -18.05 0.21
CA LYS A 24 0.28 -17.21 -0.20
C LYS A 24 0.49 -15.73 0.09
N GLY A 25 1.74 -15.27 0.19
CA GLY A 25 2.07 -13.86 0.45
C GLY A 25 1.38 -12.86 -0.48
N HIS A 26 1.20 -13.17 -1.77
CA HIS A 26 0.45 -12.32 -2.70
C HIS A 26 -1.03 -12.18 -2.31
N TRP A 27 -1.69 -13.30 -2.00
CA TRP A 27 -3.09 -13.30 -1.55
C TRP A 27 -3.24 -12.55 -0.22
N LEU A 28 -2.28 -12.71 0.70
CA LEU A 28 -2.26 -11.98 1.97
C LEU A 28 -2.18 -10.46 1.75
N ARG A 29 -1.37 -10.01 0.77
CA ARG A 29 -1.27 -8.58 0.42
C ARG A 29 -2.53 -8.04 -0.24
N LEU A 30 -3.18 -8.84 -1.11
CA LEU A 30 -4.43 -8.45 -1.76
C LEU A 30 -5.57 -8.20 -0.75
N HIS A 31 -5.57 -8.97 0.35
CA HIS A 31 -6.61 -8.90 1.39
C HIS A 31 -6.09 -8.30 2.71
N PHE A 32 -5.04 -7.49 2.65
CA PHE A 32 -4.23 -7.11 3.81
C PHE A 32 -5.04 -6.50 4.95
N ALA A 33 -5.83 -5.45 4.69
CA ALA A 33 -6.58 -4.75 5.73
C ALA A 33 -7.60 -5.65 6.44
N HIS A 34 -8.26 -6.55 5.70
CA HIS A 34 -9.20 -7.51 6.28
C HIS A 34 -8.48 -8.58 7.12
N ILE A 35 -7.36 -9.10 6.63
CA ILE A 35 -6.53 -10.05 7.38
C ILE A 35 -5.98 -9.41 8.65
N TYR A 36 -5.52 -8.17 8.56
CA TYR A 36 -5.03 -7.39 9.68
C TYR A 36 -6.11 -7.25 10.76
N GLN A 37 -7.31 -6.85 10.38
CA GLN A 37 -8.44 -6.71 11.30
C GLN A 37 -8.77 -8.03 12.02
N LYS A 38 -8.82 -9.16 11.29
CA LYS A 38 -9.23 -10.46 11.84
C LYS A 38 -8.11 -11.15 12.63
N GLY A 39 -6.86 -11.01 12.19
CA GLY A 39 -5.70 -11.69 12.77
C GLY A 39 -5.35 -11.22 14.17
N PHE A 40 -5.62 -9.94 14.50
CA PHE A 40 -5.29 -9.36 15.80
C PHE A 40 -6.29 -9.66 16.92
N ASN A 41 -7.38 -10.37 16.63
CA ASN A 41 -8.33 -10.86 17.64
C ASN A 41 -7.91 -12.20 18.25
N ASN A 42 -6.85 -12.84 17.77
CA ASN A 42 -6.48 -14.19 18.16
C ASN A 42 -5.02 -14.31 18.59
N ASP A 43 -4.77 -14.78 19.81
CA ASP A 43 -3.43 -14.88 20.39
C ASP A 43 -2.57 -16.01 19.80
N ILE A 44 -3.17 -16.91 19.01
CA ILE A 44 -2.47 -18.00 18.34
C ILE A 44 -1.71 -17.50 17.11
N LEU A 45 -2.21 -16.44 16.44
CA LEU A 45 -1.73 -15.97 15.13
C LEU A 45 -0.60 -14.93 15.23
N GLN A 46 0.41 -15.20 16.07
CA GLN A 46 1.45 -14.23 16.38
C GLN A 46 2.40 -13.96 15.21
N GLU A 47 2.73 -14.98 14.40
CA GLU A 47 3.62 -14.81 13.25
C GLU A 47 2.93 -14.03 12.13
N LEU A 48 1.63 -14.22 11.93
CA LEU A 48 0.83 -13.45 11.00
C LEU A 48 0.67 -12.00 11.47
N GLN A 49 0.43 -11.77 12.77
CA GLN A 49 0.40 -10.42 13.34
C GLN A 49 1.74 -9.71 13.15
N LYS A 50 2.85 -10.42 13.39
CA LYS A 50 4.21 -9.90 13.15
C LYS A 50 4.45 -9.60 11.68
N TRP A 51 4.12 -10.53 10.78
CA TRP A 51 4.22 -10.32 9.33
C TRP A 51 3.41 -9.11 8.87
N CYS A 52 2.19 -8.96 9.39
CA CYS A 52 1.34 -7.81 9.12
C CYS A 52 1.98 -6.51 9.63
N ASN A 53 2.43 -6.48 10.89
CA ASN A 53 3.10 -5.33 11.48
C ASN A 53 4.33 -4.91 10.69
N ASP A 54 5.16 -5.85 10.24
CA ASP A 54 6.38 -5.57 9.48
C ASP A 54 6.09 -4.99 8.08
N ILE A 55 4.92 -5.27 7.52
CA ILE A 55 4.44 -4.62 6.29
C ILE A 55 3.88 -3.23 6.60
N THR A 56 3.05 -3.10 7.64
CA THR A 56 2.44 -1.82 8.05
C THR A 56 3.48 -0.78 8.42
N VAL A 57 4.61 -1.19 9.01
CA VAL A 57 5.77 -0.32 9.26
C VAL A 57 6.22 0.41 7.99
N LYS A 58 6.27 -0.32 6.87
CA LYS A 58 6.79 0.15 5.57
C LYS A 58 5.73 0.85 4.73
N TYR A 59 4.48 0.38 4.81
CA TYR A 59 3.36 0.91 4.05
C TYR A 59 2.16 1.19 4.96
N PRO A 60 2.26 2.20 5.86
CA PRO A 60 1.20 2.46 6.83
C PRO A 60 -0.16 2.73 6.16
N SER A 61 -0.16 3.41 5.01
CA SER A 61 -1.37 3.73 4.24
C SER A 61 -2.23 2.51 3.92
N GLN A 62 -1.65 1.32 3.74
CA GLN A 62 -2.41 0.09 3.46
C GLN A 62 -3.42 -0.26 4.56
N ILE A 63 -3.17 0.17 5.81
CA ILE A 63 -4.10 0.01 6.93
C ILE A 63 -4.81 1.31 7.23
N PHE A 64 -4.07 2.41 7.42
CA PHE A 64 -4.63 3.66 7.91
C PHE A 64 -5.64 4.28 6.92
N ASP A 65 -5.44 4.11 5.61
CA ASP A 65 -6.36 4.61 4.58
C ASP A 65 -7.44 3.60 4.18
N SER A 66 -7.42 2.38 4.75
CA SER A 66 -8.39 1.36 4.42
C SER A 66 -9.77 1.61 5.04
N ASP A 67 -10.82 1.13 4.38
CA ASP A 67 -12.19 1.15 4.92
C ASP A 67 -12.34 0.31 6.19
N TYR A 68 -11.41 -0.62 6.43
CA TYR A 68 -11.39 -1.46 7.62
C TYR A 68 -10.74 -0.79 8.83
N PHE A 69 -10.09 0.36 8.65
CA PHE A 69 -9.31 1.01 9.70
C PHE A 69 -10.12 1.31 10.96
N THR A 70 -11.29 1.93 10.81
CA THR A 70 -12.17 2.28 11.94
C THR A 70 -12.78 1.05 12.60
N SER A 71 -12.68 -0.13 11.99
CA SER A 71 -13.18 -1.40 12.53
C SER A 71 -12.06 -2.25 13.13
N LEU A 72 -10.84 -1.72 13.24
CA LEU A 72 -9.72 -2.42 13.84
C LEU A 72 -9.96 -2.66 15.34
N PRO A 73 -9.60 -3.86 15.85
CA PRO A 73 -9.56 -4.09 17.29
C PRO A 73 -8.58 -3.13 17.98
N GLU A 74 -8.91 -2.68 19.19
CA GLU A 74 -8.05 -1.76 19.96
C GLU A 74 -6.62 -2.31 20.13
N LYS A 75 -6.50 -3.61 20.40
CA LYS A 75 -5.20 -4.31 20.50
C LYS A 75 -4.34 -4.14 19.25
N ALA A 76 -4.98 -4.19 18.07
CA ALA A 76 -4.30 -4.03 16.78
C ALA A 76 -3.81 -2.59 16.60
N LEU A 77 -4.66 -1.61 16.95
CA LEU A 77 -4.34 -0.19 16.88
C LEU A 77 -3.20 0.18 17.84
N VAL A 78 -3.28 -0.27 19.09
CA VAL A 78 -2.24 -0.10 20.13
C VAL A 78 -0.91 -0.70 19.66
N SER A 79 -0.94 -1.89 19.07
CA SER A 79 0.26 -2.57 18.56
C SER A 79 0.96 -1.75 17.46
N ILE A 80 0.22 -1.14 16.54
CA ILE A 80 0.81 -0.33 15.45
C ILE A 80 1.32 1.00 15.98
N ILE A 81 0.50 1.74 16.73
CA ILE A 81 0.85 3.09 17.21
C ILE A 81 2.05 3.03 18.15
N GLY A 82 2.23 1.94 18.90
CA GLY A 82 3.36 1.74 19.78
C GLY A 82 4.71 1.56 19.07
N ARG A 83 4.75 1.32 17.76
CA ARG A 83 6.01 1.03 17.03
C ARG A 83 6.91 2.24 16.84
N ASP A 84 8.19 2.12 17.14
CA ASP A 84 9.14 3.24 16.96
C ASP A 84 9.56 3.47 15.51
N ASP A 85 9.34 2.53 14.60
CA ASP A 85 9.85 2.54 13.21
C ASP A 85 8.77 2.77 12.15
N LEU A 86 7.56 3.15 12.55
CA LEU A 86 6.44 3.38 11.63
C LEU A 86 6.67 4.63 10.76
N GLN A 87 6.61 4.48 9.43
CA GLN A 87 6.96 5.52 8.45
C GLN A 87 5.83 6.54 8.20
N MET A 88 5.46 7.35 9.19
CA MET A 88 4.43 8.38 9.05
C MET A 88 4.63 9.52 10.07
N GLU A 89 4.23 10.73 9.68
CA GLU A 89 4.27 11.92 10.54
C GLU A 89 3.34 11.79 11.75
N GLU A 90 3.77 12.28 12.92
CA GLU A 90 3.01 12.15 14.17
C GLU A 90 1.61 12.75 14.11
N ILE A 91 1.44 13.86 13.39
CA ILE A 91 0.13 14.49 13.23
C ILE A 91 -0.86 13.61 12.47
N LYS A 92 -0.39 12.82 11.49
CA LYS A 92 -1.25 11.87 10.77
C LYS A 92 -1.73 10.78 11.72
N PHE A 93 -0.87 10.24 12.59
CA PHE A 93 -1.32 9.28 13.61
C PHE A 93 -2.38 9.85 14.53
N TRP A 94 -2.18 11.07 15.02
CA TRP A 94 -3.18 11.75 15.84
C TRP A 94 -4.54 11.77 15.16
N ASN A 95 -4.59 12.17 13.88
CA ASN A 95 -5.84 12.23 13.12
C ASN A 95 -6.50 10.86 12.97
N TYR A 96 -5.73 9.82 12.66
CA TYR A 96 -6.28 8.47 12.58
C TYR A 96 -6.76 7.95 13.94
N VAL A 97 -6.05 8.23 15.03
CA VAL A 97 -6.48 7.87 16.38
C VAL A 97 -7.78 8.53 16.75
N ILE A 98 -7.93 9.83 16.46
CA ILE A 98 -9.18 10.55 16.67
C ILE A 98 -10.30 9.98 15.77
N LYS A 99 -10.03 9.74 14.49
CA LYS A 99 -10.98 9.12 13.55
C LYS A 99 -11.47 7.76 14.06
N TRP A 100 -10.56 6.90 14.52
CA TRP A 100 -10.90 5.60 15.10
C TRP A 100 -11.72 5.77 16.38
N GLY A 101 -11.29 6.64 17.30
CA GLY A 101 -11.99 6.88 18.56
C GLY A 101 -13.41 7.40 18.37
N ILE A 102 -13.64 8.30 17.41
CA ILE A 102 -14.98 8.78 17.05
C ILE A 102 -15.83 7.64 16.50
N ALA A 103 -15.27 6.81 15.61
CA ALA A 103 -16.01 5.69 15.04
C ALA A 103 -16.44 4.63 16.08
N GLN A 104 -15.69 4.47 17.17
CA GLN A 104 -16.07 3.60 18.30
C GLN A 104 -17.16 4.21 19.21
N ASN A 105 -17.50 5.49 19.04
CA ASN A 105 -18.48 6.21 19.84
C ASN A 105 -19.58 6.80 18.93
N PRO A 106 -20.51 5.98 18.40
CA PRO A 106 -21.47 6.39 17.39
C PRO A 106 -22.49 7.44 17.89
N GLU A 107 -22.61 7.62 19.20
CA GLU A 107 -23.50 8.63 19.82
C GLU A 107 -22.89 10.04 19.83
N LEU A 108 -21.62 10.20 19.42
CA LEU A 108 -20.99 11.51 19.37
C LEU A 108 -21.58 12.38 18.24
N PRO A 109 -21.81 13.68 18.48
CA PRO A 109 -22.18 14.63 17.44
C PRO A 109 -21.12 14.71 16.34
N SER A 110 -21.58 14.92 15.10
CA SER A 110 -20.70 15.01 13.94
C SER A 110 -19.72 16.19 14.00
N ASP A 111 -20.15 17.36 14.53
CA ASP A 111 -19.27 18.50 14.74
C ASP A 111 -18.68 18.50 16.15
N SER A 112 -17.34 18.44 16.22
CA SER A 112 -16.57 18.54 17.47
C SER A 112 -16.82 19.81 18.29
N LYS A 113 -17.33 20.89 17.66
CA LYS A 113 -17.68 22.15 18.34
C LYS A 113 -18.90 22.01 19.26
N ASP A 114 -19.79 21.07 18.95
CA ASP A 114 -21.03 20.83 19.70
C ASP A 114 -20.84 19.83 20.85
N TRP A 115 -19.60 19.39 21.10
CA TRP A 115 -19.33 18.34 22.07
C TRP A 115 -19.43 18.85 23.51
N SER A 116 -20.21 18.12 24.31
CA SER A 116 -20.27 18.30 25.75
C SER A 116 -19.02 17.76 26.45
N HIS A 117 -18.86 18.05 27.74
CA HIS A 117 -17.78 17.45 28.54
C HIS A 117 -17.87 15.92 28.60
N GLU A 118 -19.08 15.37 28.66
CA GLU A 118 -19.31 13.92 28.67
C GLU A 118 -18.85 13.27 27.36
N ASN A 119 -19.10 13.93 26.23
CA ASN A 119 -18.64 13.48 24.91
C ASN A 119 -17.11 13.33 24.86
N PHE A 120 -16.38 14.33 25.38
CA PHE A 120 -14.92 14.25 25.48
C PHE A 120 -14.47 13.15 26.45
N LEU A 121 -15.21 12.91 27.54
CA LEU A 121 -14.89 11.85 28.50
C LEU A 121 -15.08 10.44 27.88
N SER A 122 -16.13 10.25 27.09
CA SER A 122 -16.34 9.00 26.33
C SER A 122 -15.18 8.76 25.37
N LEU A 123 -14.82 9.76 24.55
CA LEU A 123 -13.67 9.64 23.64
C LEU A 123 -12.35 9.37 24.41
N LYS A 124 -12.13 10.07 25.53
CA LYS A 124 -10.96 9.86 26.38
C LYS A 124 -10.87 8.41 26.87
N THR A 125 -11.99 7.85 27.30
CA THR A 125 -12.07 6.47 27.80
C THR A 125 -11.73 5.47 26.71
N THR A 126 -12.30 5.65 25.52
CA THR A 126 -12.01 4.81 24.34
C THR A 126 -10.53 4.88 23.92
N LEU A 127 -9.91 6.06 24.00
CA LEU A 127 -8.54 6.26 23.54
C LEU A 127 -7.48 6.08 24.63
N GLN A 128 -7.85 5.66 25.84
CA GLN A 128 -6.97 5.66 27.02
C GLN A 128 -5.65 4.89 26.81
N ASN A 129 -5.66 3.80 26.03
CA ASN A 129 -4.47 3.01 25.75
C ASN A 129 -3.66 3.55 24.55
N CYS A 130 -4.28 4.36 23.69
CA CYS A 130 -3.64 4.97 22.52
C CYS A 130 -2.97 6.32 22.86
N LEU A 131 -3.62 7.15 23.69
CA LEU A 131 -3.15 8.50 24.03
C LEU A 131 -1.71 8.54 24.60
N PRO A 132 -1.28 7.59 25.47
CA PRO A 132 0.09 7.57 25.98
C PRO A 132 1.15 7.21 24.94
N LEU A 133 0.76 6.68 23.77
CA LEU A 133 1.66 6.24 22.69
C LEU A 133 1.91 7.33 21.64
N ILE A 134 1.18 8.45 21.70
CA ILE A 134 1.34 9.57 20.78
C ILE A 134 2.56 10.42 21.18
N ARG A 135 3.40 10.80 20.21
CA ARG A 135 4.62 11.58 20.47
C ARG A 135 4.35 13.09 20.35
N TYR A 136 3.53 13.63 21.26
CA TYR A 136 3.11 15.04 21.23
C TYR A 136 4.26 16.05 21.10
N PHE A 137 5.40 15.77 21.73
CA PHE A 137 6.57 16.66 21.71
C PHE A 137 7.37 16.62 20.40
N GLN A 138 6.99 15.76 19.45
CA GLN A 138 7.58 15.65 18.11
C GLN A 138 6.69 16.29 17.03
N MET A 139 5.50 16.76 17.39
CA MET A 139 4.60 17.49 16.49
C MET A 139 5.03 18.96 16.38
N SER A 140 4.73 19.60 15.25
CA SER A 140 4.94 21.03 15.10
C SER A 140 3.98 21.83 15.99
N GLY A 141 4.32 23.08 16.29
CA GLY A 141 3.44 23.96 17.05
C GLY A 141 2.12 24.22 16.34
N ASP A 142 2.17 24.34 15.01
CA ASP A 142 0.99 24.55 14.15
C ASP A 142 0.06 23.33 14.19
N ASP A 143 0.61 22.12 14.14
CA ASP A 143 -0.17 20.87 14.24
C ASP A 143 -0.89 20.77 15.60
N ILE A 144 -0.16 21.08 16.67
CA ILE A 144 -0.73 21.08 18.03
C ILE A 144 -1.86 22.10 18.13
N TYR A 145 -1.66 23.32 17.61
CA TYR A 145 -2.65 24.39 17.69
C TYR A 145 -3.89 24.11 16.84
N ASN A 146 -3.71 23.64 15.61
CA ASN A 146 -4.81 23.47 14.66
C ASN A 146 -5.63 22.20 14.91
N GLN A 147 -5.01 21.13 15.41
CA GLN A 147 -5.65 19.81 15.43
C GLN A 147 -5.73 19.21 16.84
N VAL A 148 -4.64 19.28 17.63
CA VAL A 148 -4.63 18.68 18.98
C VAL A 148 -5.39 19.54 19.98
N TYR A 149 -5.32 20.87 19.86
CA TYR A 149 -5.95 21.82 20.76
C TYR A 149 -7.47 21.62 20.88
N LEU A 150 -8.14 21.26 19.79
CA LEU A 150 -9.58 21.00 19.73
C LEU A 150 -9.99 19.89 20.71
N TYR A 151 -9.15 18.88 20.87
CA TYR A 151 -9.40 17.74 21.75
C TYR A 151 -8.63 17.79 23.06
N LYS A 152 -8.07 18.94 23.47
CA LYS A 152 -7.25 19.06 24.70
C LYS A 152 -7.90 18.48 25.97
N GLN A 153 -9.24 18.38 26.01
CA GLN A 153 -9.99 17.81 27.14
C GLN A 153 -9.74 16.32 27.36
N ILE A 154 -9.36 15.58 26.31
CA ILE A 154 -9.06 14.14 26.42
C ILE A 154 -7.66 13.90 26.99
N LEU A 155 -6.78 14.91 26.96
CA LEU A 155 -5.42 14.81 27.46
C LEU A 155 -5.37 15.00 28.98
N ASP A 156 -4.42 14.35 29.64
CA ASP A 156 -4.19 14.58 31.06
C ASP A 156 -3.72 16.01 31.32
N LYS A 157 -4.22 16.59 32.42
CA LYS A 157 -3.96 18.00 32.76
C LYS A 157 -2.46 18.33 32.82
N ASN A 158 -1.64 17.41 33.32
CA ASN A 158 -0.19 17.56 33.39
C ASN A 158 0.46 17.49 32.00
N LEU A 159 0.03 16.55 31.16
CA LEU A 159 0.50 16.43 29.78
C LEU A 159 0.18 17.69 28.98
N TRP A 160 -1.06 18.18 29.04
CA TRP A 160 -1.45 19.39 28.33
C TRP A 160 -0.69 20.63 28.83
N LYS A 161 -0.43 20.72 30.14
CA LYS A 161 0.39 21.78 30.72
C LYS A 161 1.81 21.76 30.14
N ASP A 162 2.42 20.59 30.03
CA ASP A 162 3.79 20.44 29.52
C ASP A 162 3.87 20.65 27.99
N VAL A 163 2.86 20.21 27.23
CA VAL A 163 2.74 20.53 25.80
C VAL A 163 2.73 22.05 25.59
N LYS A 164 1.88 22.78 26.33
CA LYS A 164 1.85 24.26 26.27
C LYS A 164 3.18 24.90 26.65
N LYS A 165 3.88 24.38 27.67
CA LYS A 165 5.22 24.89 28.03
C LYS A 165 6.19 24.72 26.87
N ARG A 166 6.20 23.56 26.20
CA ARG A 166 7.11 23.29 25.07
C ARG A 166 6.83 24.22 23.89
N LEU A 167 5.56 24.52 23.62
CA LEU A 167 5.18 25.51 22.61
C LEU A 167 5.68 26.92 22.94
N ALA A 168 5.66 27.31 24.21
CA ALA A 168 6.11 28.63 24.65
C ALA A 168 7.64 28.74 24.78
N SER A 169 8.33 27.66 25.13
CA SER A 169 9.78 27.63 25.32
C SER A 169 10.33 26.21 25.19
N GLN A 170 11.25 26.01 24.24
CA GLN A 170 11.84 24.71 23.95
C GLN A 170 12.75 24.16 25.07
N ASN A 171 13.24 25.01 26.00
CA ASN A 171 14.22 24.62 27.01
C ASN A 171 13.64 24.38 28.41
N GLN A 172 12.32 24.51 28.58
CA GLN A 172 11.70 24.32 29.89
C GLN A 172 11.66 22.83 30.29
N PRO A 173 11.86 22.53 31.58
CA PRO A 173 11.71 21.18 32.10
C PRO A 173 10.24 20.74 32.04
N ILE A 174 10.03 19.50 31.58
CA ILE A 174 8.72 18.85 31.54
C ILE A 174 8.75 17.59 32.39
N LEU A 175 7.59 17.26 32.98
CA LEU A 175 7.42 16.10 33.86
C LEU A 175 6.85 14.90 33.09
N SER A 176 6.17 15.19 31.98
CA SER A 176 5.56 14.19 31.11
C SER A 176 6.63 13.32 30.45
N LYS A 177 6.33 12.02 30.30
CA LYS A 177 7.16 11.09 29.55
C LYS A 177 7.31 11.57 28.11
N ILE A 178 8.55 11.75 27.66
CA ILE A 178 8.86 12.10 26.27
C ILE A 178 9.14 10.80 25.54
N LEU A 179 8.36 10.52 24.50
CA LEU A 179 8.68 9.46 23.56
C LEU A 179 9.69 9.98 22.54
N PRO A 180 10.74 9.19 22.20
CA PRO A 180 11.71 9.57 21.18
C PRO A 180 11.00 9.67 19.82
N PRO A 181 11.48 10.52 18.89
CA PRO A 181 10.92 10.58 17.55
C PRO A 181 10.94 9.21 16.88
N ARG A 182 9.92 8.92 16.05
CA ARG A 182 9.92 7.69 15.27
C ARG A 182 11.12 7.67 14.36
N THR A 183 11.74 6.50 14.25
CA THR A 183 12.80 6.23 13.28
C THR A 183 12.12 6.16 11.92
N ILE A 184 12.10 7.29 11.21
CA ILE A 184 11.77 7.29 9.78
C ILE A 184 12.98 6.67 9.09
N LEU A 185 12.98 5.34 8.98
CA LEU A 185 13.90 4.61 8.15
C LEU A 185 13.70 5.14 6.73
N SER A 186 14.59 6.04 6.30
CA SER A 186 14.90 6.19 4.89
C SER A 186 15.55 4.88 4.44
N GLN A 187 14.81 3.79 4.44
CA GLN A 187 15.30 2.49 4.03
C GLN A 187 14.55 2.05 2.81
N THR A 188 15.24 2.29 1.72
CA THR A 188 15.36 1.37 0.61
C THR A 188 14.97 -0.06 0.98
N LEU A 189 14.00 -0.63 0.26
CA LEU A 189 13.62 -2.04 0.22
C LEU A 189 14.87 -2.90 0.41
N PRO A 190 14.76 -4.06 1.09
CA PRO A 190 15.87 -5.02 1.11
C PRO A 190 16.34 -5.20 -0.33
N THR A 191 17.63 -5.01 -0.57
CA THR A 191 18.22 -5.13 -1.89
C THR A 191 17.75 -6.46 -2.46
N ARG A 192 16.96 -6.42 -3.53
CA ARG A 192 16.59 -7.62 -4.28
C ARG A 192 17.91 -8.17 -4.84
N ILE A 193 18.57 -9.04 -4.07
CA ILE A 193 19.68 -9.83 -4.59
C ILE A 193 19.01 -10.92 -5.42
N THR A 194 18.60 -10.55 -6.62
CA THR A 194 18.04 -11.47 -7.60
C THR A 194 18.57 -11.03 -8.95
N GLU A 195 18.93 -12.01 -9.75
CA GLU A 195 19.27 -11.83 -11.16
C GLU A 195 18.28 -10.87 -11.83
N PRO A 196 18.74 -10.04 -12.77
CA PRO A 196 17.87 -9.09 -13.45
C PRO A 196 16.68 -9.83 -14.10
N PHE A 197 15.46 -9.49 -13.67
CA PHE A 197 14.23 -10.10 -14.21
C PHE A 197 14.02 -9.74 -15.68
N SER A 198 14.66 -8.67 -16.16
CA SER A 198 14.60 -8.20 -17.54
C SER A 198 15.98 -7.80 -18.05
N THR A 199 16.22 -8.00 -19.34
CA THR A 199 17.37 -7.47 -20.07
C THR A 199 17.06 -6.17 -20.81
N VAL A 200 15.80 -5.71 -20.76
CA VAL A 200 15.30 -4.53 -21.49
C VAL A 200 15.08 -3.36 -20.54
N ILE A 201 14.42 -3.60 -19.41
CA ILE A 201 14.09 -2.56 -18.44
C ILE A 201 14.87 -2.74 -17.13
N SER A 202 15.17 -1.63 -16.47
CA SER A 202 15.78 -1.60 -15.14
C SER A 202 14.72 -1.67 -14.04
N GLU A 203 15.15 -1.91 -12.80
CA GLU A 203 14.27 -1.76 -11.63
C GLU A 203 13.68 -0.35 -11.50
N ALA A 204 14.38 0.68 -11.98
CA ALA A 204 13.88 2.05 -11.96
C ALA A 204 12.71 2.23 -12.93
N HIS A 205 12.82 1.66 -14.13
CA HIS A 205 11.71 1.62 -15.09
C HIS A 205 10.53 0.82 -14.53
N ALA A 206 10.79 -0.30 -13.85
CA ALA A 206 9.74 -1.10 -13.22
C ALA A 206 9.01 -0.33 -12.10
N ALA A 207 9.73 0.46 -11.32
CA ALA A 207 9.13 1.34 -10.31
C ALA A 207 8.28 2.46 -10.94
N GLU A 208 8.74 3.02 -12.06
CA GLU A 208 7.98 4.00 -12.84
C GLU A 208 6.69 3.41 -13.41
N ILE A 209 6.75 2.23 -14.04
CA ILE A 209 5.56 1.50 -14.53
C ILE A 209 4.60 1.20 -13.38
N ALA A 210 5.09 0.69 -12.24
CA ALA A 210 4.27 0.43 -11.06
C ALA A 210 3.55 1.69 -10.56
N SER A 211 4.21 2.85 -10.63
CA SER A 211 3.63 4.13 -10.25
C SER A 211 2.46 4.51 -11.16
N TRP A 212 2.59 4.22 -12.46
CA TRP A 212 1.52 4.43 -13.42
C TRP A 212 0.37 3.44 -13.25
N ILE A 213 0.64 2.19 -12.87
CA ILE A 213 -0.43 1.22 -12.54
C ILE A 213 -1.30 1.77 -11.39
N ASP A 214 -0.66 2.23 -10.30
CA ASP A 214 -1.36 2.78 -9.13
C ASP A 214 -1.88 4.22 -9.29
N LYS A 215 -1.68 4.84 -10.48
CA LYS A 215 -2.08 6.24 -10.76
C LYS A 215 -1.53 7.25 -9.73
N ARG A 216 -0.30 7.04 -9.24
CA ARG A 216 0.31 7.87 -8.20
C ARG A 216 0.80 9.22 -8.73
N THR A 217 0.65 10.25 -7.90
CA THR A 217 1.30 11.56 -8.12
C THR A 217 2.81 11.46 -7.89
N ASP A 218 3.21 10.84 -6.78
CA ASP A 218 4.62 10.62 -6.44
C ASP A 218 5.05 9.20 -6.84
N SER A 219 6.04 9.12 -7.72
CA SER A 219 6.52 7.83 -8.23
C SER A 219 7.18 6.99 -7.15
N TYR A 220 6.97 5.68 -7.20
CA TYR A 220 7.82 4.72 -6.52
C TYR A 220 9.28 4.89 -6.99
N SER A 221 10.17 4.81 -6.03
CA SER A 221 11.58 4.49 -6.25
C SER A 221 11.76 2.98 -6.42
N VAL A 222 12.93 2.57 -6.94
CA VAL A 222 13.39 1.16 -6.91
C VAL A 222 13.19 0.52 -5.54
N ALA A 223 13.33 1.36 -4.51
CA ALA A 223 13.47 0.94 -3.15
C ALA A 223 12.17 1.06 -2.33
N ASN A 224 11.03 1.38 -2.94
CA ASN A 224 9.73 1.28 -2.29
C ASN A 224 8.63 0.79 -3.26
N ASN A 225 9.03 0.19 -4.38
CA ASN A 225 8.11 -0.43 -5.34
C ASN A 225 7.47 -1.70 -4.74
N PRO A 226 6.15 -1.74 -4.53
CA PRO A 226 5.48 -2.90 -3.94
C PRO A 226 5.29 -4.06 -4.93
N TYR A 227 5.54 -3.84 -6.23
CA TYR A 227 5.32 -4.82 -7.29
C TYR A 227 6.53 -5.73 -7.51
N GLU A 228 6.25 -7.02 -7.70
CA GLU A 228 7.21 -8.01 -8.19
C GLU A 228 6.90 -8.31 -9.66
N PHE A 229 7.86 -8.03 -10.54
CA PHE A 229 7.73 -8.30 -11.97
C PHE A 229 8.30 -9.68 -12.28
N LYS A 230 7.44 -10.58 -12.77
CA LYS A 230 7.83 -11.93 -13.16
C LYS A 230 7.91 -12.05 -14.68
N LEU A 231 9.09 -12.40 -15.20
CA LEU A 231 9.27 -12.63 -16.63
C LEU A 231 8.47 -13.86 -17.08
N LEU A 232 7.51 -13.65 -17.98
CA LEU A 232 6.74 -14.73 -18.60
C LEU A 232 7.34 -15.15 -19.94
N LEU A 233 7.58 -14.17 -20.81
CA LEU A 233 8.07 -14.36 -22.17
C LEU A 233 9.21 -13.38 -22.44
N ARG A 234 10.28 -13.86 -23.09
CA ARG A 234 11.36 -13.03 -23.63
C ARG A 234 11.73 -13.51 -25.02
N GLY A 235 11.60 -12.68 -26.04
CA GLY A 235 11.81 -13.14 -27.42
C GLY A 235 13.21 -13.70 -27.73
N SER A 236 14.25 -13.26 -27.02
CA SER A 236 15.60 -13.86 -27.14
C SER A 236 15.74 -15.24 -26.48
N ARG A 237 14.79 -15.65 -25.63
CA ARG A 237 14.72 -16.97 -24.98
C ARG A 237 13.69 -17.87 -25.65
N ASP A 238 12.51 -17.31 -25.93
CA ASP A 238 11.30 -18.06 -26.25
C ASP A 238 10.83 -17.88 -27.70
N ASP A 239 11.50 -17.06 -28.51
CA ASP A 239 11.05 -16.55 -29.82
C ASP A 239 9.97 -15.45 -29.78
N PHE A 240 9.71 -14.84 -30.95
CA PHE A 240 8.76 -13.74 -31.14
C PHE A 240 7.49 -14.20 -31.89
N THR A 241 7.06 -15.44 -31.70
CA THR A 241 5.87 -15.96 -32.39
C THR A 241 4.58 -15.75 -31.58
N ALA A 242 3.46 -15.52 -32.27
CA ALA A 242 2.14 -15.47 -31.66
C ALA A 242 1.81 -16.74 -30.89
N ASN A 243 2.20 -17.91 -31.42
CA ASN A 243 1.97 -19.19 -30.75
C ASN A 243 2.66 -19.25 -29.37
N THR A 244 3.91 -18.79 -29.27
CA THR A 244 4.62 -18.70 -27.98
C THR A 244 3.91 -17.75 -27.02
N PHE A 245 3.48 -16.57 -27.50
CA PHE A 245 2.73 -15.62 -26.68
C PHE A 245 1.46 -16.26 -26.12
N TRP A 246 0.63 -16.88 -26.96
CA TRP A 246 -0.60 -17.52 -26.51
C TRP A 246 -0.35 -18.68 -25.55
N ASN A 247 0.69 -19.48 -25.76
CA ASN A 247 1.02 -20.57 -24.83
C ASN A 247 1.43 -20.06 -23.43
N LEU A 248 2.09 -18.90 -23.35
CA LEU A 248 2.64 -18.39 -22.09
C LEU A 248 1.77 -17.35 -21.39
N CYS A 249 0.97 -16.59 -22.14
CA CYS A 249 0.28 -15.38 -21.66
C CYS A 249 -1.26 -15.45 -21.75
N ASN A 250 -1.84 -16.45 -22.42
CA ASN A 250 -3.30 -16.55 -22.57
C ASN A 250 -4.01 -16.53 -21.21
N LYS A 251 -5.04 -15.66 -21.11
CA LYS A 251 -5.87 -15.40 -19.93
C LYS A 251 -5.12 -14.92 -18.68
N LYS A 252 -3.82 -14.58 -18.79
CA LYS A 252 -3.08 -13.97 -17.67
C LYS A 252 -3.40 -12.49 -17.59
N LYS A 253 -3.65 -12.03 -16.37
CA LYS A 253 -3.99 -10.64 -16.05
C LYS A 253 -2.78 -9.85 -15.59
N ASN A 254 -2.90 -8.53 -15.54
CA ASN A 254 -1.87 -7.60 -15.07
C ASN A 254 -0.54 -7.78 -15.81
N LEU A 255 -0.61 -7.81 -17.14
CA LEU A 255 0.55 -8.04 -18.00
C LEU A 255 1.19 -6.72 -18.41
N VAL A 256 2.51 -6.67 -18.36
CA VAL A 256 3.31 -5.57 -18.90
C VAL A 256 4.13 -6.11 -20.06
N VAL A 257 4.03 -5.45 -21.20
CA VAL A 257 4.82 -5.71 -22.41
C VAL A 257 5.84 -4.60 -22.56
N VAL A 258 7.09 -4.96 -22.82
CA VAL A 258 8.17 -4.00 -23.10
C VAL A 258 9.01 -4.48 -24.27
N VAL A 259 9.34 -3.56 -25.16
CA VAL A 259 10.08 -3.81 -26.40
C VAL A 259 11.17 -2.76 -26.53
N LYS A 260 12.39 -3.19 -26.85
CA LYS A 260 13.50 -2.29 -27.19
C LYS A 260 13.67 -2.22 -28.70
N VAL A 261 13.64 -1.01 -29.25
CA VAL A 261 13.85 -0.79 -30.68
C VAL A 261 15.33 -0.97 -31.02
N LYS A 262 15.62 -1.77 -32.06
CA LYS A 262 16.99 -2.11 -32.41
C LYS A 262 17.73 -0.89 -32.98
N GLY A 263 18.90 -0.59 -32.43
CA GLY A 263 19.74 0.51 -32.90
C GLY A 263 19.35 1.88 -32.35
N THR A 264 18.35 1.94 -31.46
CA THR A 264 17.96 3.16 -30.75
C THR A 264 17.94 2.93 -29.25
N ASP A 265 17.81 4.02 -28.49
CA ASP A 265 17.58 3.97 -27.05
C ASP A 265 16.09 3.84 -26.69
N GLU A 266 15.19 3.71 -27.67
CA GLU A 266 13.75 3.66 -27.42
C GLU A 266 13.33 2.33 -26.78
N ILE A 267 12.62 2.44 -25.67
CA ILE A 267 11.91 1.35 -25.02
C ILE A 267 10.43 1.71 -25.03
N LEU A 268 9.64 0.93 -25.76
CA LEU A 268 8.19 1.05 -25.84
C LEU A 268 7.55 -0.03 -24.98
N GLY A 269 6.33 0.20 -24.51
CA GLY A 269 5.62 -0.80 -23.76
C GLY A 269 4.16 -0.47 -23.52
N GLY A 270 3.48 -1.37 -22.84
CA GLY A 270 2.11 -1.18 -22.42
C GLY A 270 1.71 -2.11 -21.27
N TYR A 271 0.69 -1.70 -20.54
CA TYR A 271 0.11 -2.45 -19.45
C TYR A 271 -1.33 -2.82 -19.77
N ASN A 272 -1.63 -4.11 -19.69
CA ASN A 272 -2.97 -4.65 -19.84
C ASN A 272 -3.40 -5.33 -18.52
N PRO A 273 -4.33 -4.74 -17.74
CA PRO A 273 -4.82 -5.32 -16.50
C PRO A 273 -5.72 -6.54 -16.74
N ILE A 274 -6.46 -6.59 -17.85
CA ILE A 274 -7.45 -7.63 -18.11
C ILE A 274 -6.87 -8.88 -18.77
N GLY A 275 -5.70 -8.76 -19.40
CA GLY A 275 -5.05 -9.83 -20.15
C GLY A 275 -5.52 -9.94 -21.59
N TRP A 276 -4.93 -10.89 -22.32
CA TRP A 276 -5.38 -11.29 -23.66
C TRP A 276 -6.00 -12.68 -23.60
N GLU A 277 -7.09 -12.89 -24.33
CA GLU A 277 -7.76 -14.17 -24.45
C GLU A 277 -7.74 -14.62 -25.91
N LYS A 278 -7.15 -15.79 -26.17
CA LYS A 278 -7.04 -16.31 -27.53
C LYS A 278 -8.44 -16.56 -28.10
N PRO A 279 -8.82 -15.94 -29.22
CA PRO A 279 -10.09 -16.21 -29.89
C PRO A 279 -10.22 -17.68 -30.30
N SER A 280 -11.45 -18.20 -30.31
CA SER A 280 -11.73 -19.60 -30.64
C SER A 280 -11.85 -19.90 -32.15
N SER A 281 -11.96 -18.86 -32.97
CA SER A 281 -12.02 -18.87 -34.45
C SER A 281 -10.91 -17.99 -35.04
N ASN A 282 -10.79 -17.93 -36.38
CA ASN A 282 -9.93 -16.96 -37.09
C ASN A 282 -10.48 -15.51 -37.01
N ASP A 283 -11.27 -15.21 -35.97
CA ASP A 283 -11.82 -13.89 -35.75
C ASP A 283 -10.92 -13.12 -34.78
N SER A 284 -10.90 -11.80 -34.97
CA SER A 284 -10.25 -10.87 -34.06
C SER A 284 -11.28 -10.15 -33.22
N GLU A 285 -11.00 -9.93 -31.94
CA GLU A 285 -11.93 -9.29 -31.01
C GLU A 285 -11.26 -8.16 -30.22
N TYR A 286 -11.93 -7.01 -30.19
CA TYR A 286 -11.61 -5.92 -29.29
C TYR A 286 -12.22 -6.15 -27.92
N THR A 287 -11.48 -5.82 -26.87
CA THR A 287 -11.94 -5.95 -25.49
C THR A 287 -11.87 -4.62 -24.76
N TYR A 288 -12.98 -4.30 -24.10
CA TYR A 288 -13.10 -3.11 -23.28
C TYR A 288 -12.03 -3.04 -22.17
N CYS A 289 -11.23 -1.96 -22.14
CA CYS A 289 -10.31 -1.69 -21.04
C CYS A 289 -10.01 -0.19 -20.89
N ASN A 290 -10.36 0.41 -19.76
CA ASN A 290 -10.07 1.81 -19.45
C ASN A 290 -8.84 2.02 -18.54
N ASP A 291 -8.34 0.94 -17.94
CA ASP A 291 -7.20 0.98 -17.02
C ASP A 291 -5.87 0.58 -17.69
N SER A 292 -5.90 0.23 -18.98
CA SER A 292 -4.69 -0.01 -19.77
C SER A 292 -3.98 1.29 -20.13
N PHE A 293 -2.70 1.16 -20.47
CA PHE A 293 -1.91 2.28 -20.98
C PHE A 293 -0.78 1.78 -21.87
N ILE A 294 -0.32 2.65 -22.77
CA ILE A 294 0.94 2.49 -23.50
C ILE A 294 1.94 3.53 -23.01
N CYS A 295 3.22 3.26 -23.22
CA CYS A 295 4.28 4.12 -22.74
C CYS A 295 5.54 4.05 -23.61
N SER A 296 6.32 5.13 -23.53
CA SER A 296 7.72 5.19 -23.92
C SER A 296 8.54 5.48 -22.67
N LEU A 297 9.53 4.65 -22.37
CA LEU A 297 10.36 4.79 -21.16
C LEU A 297 11.62 5.57 -21.51
N LYS A 298 11.99 6.50 -20.62
CA LYS A 298 13.30 7.18 -20.70
C LYS A 298 14.42 6.14 -20.66
N ASN A 299 15.40 6.30 -21.54
CA ASN A 299 16.56 5.42 -21.61
C ASN A 299 17.64 6.10 -22.46
N GLY A 300 18.91 5.96 -22.05
CA GLY A 300 20.06 6.52 -22.76
C GLY A 300 19.91 8.01 -23.06
N THR A 301 19.82 8.38 -24.34
CA THR A 301 19.65 9.79 -24.76
C THR A 301 18.25 10.35 -24.47
N ILE A 302 17.23 9.50 -24.33
CA ILE A 302 15.84 9.91 -24.07
C ILE A 302 15.69 10.21 -22.58
N GLN A 303 15.41 11.48 -22.26
CA GLN A 303 15.41 11.96 -20.87
C GLN A 303 14.08 11.74 -20.13
N ASN A 304 12.96 11.76 -20.86
CA ASN A 304 11.63 11.74 -20.26
C ASN A 304 10.83 10.54 -20.75
N SER A 305 10.11 9.92 -19.83
CA SER A 305 9.13 8.89 -20.15
C SER A 305 7.81 9.55 -20.55
N ILE A 306 7.05 8.87 -21.41
CA ILE A 306 5.72 9.29 -21.87
C ILE A 306 4.73 8.20 -21.49
N LEU A 307 3.63 8.59 -20.86
CA LEU A 307 2.51 7.72 -20.51
C LEU A 307 1.28 8.16 -21.31
N SER A 308 0.63 7.23 -22.00
CA SER A 308 -0.63 7.46 -22.67
C SER A 308 -1.68 6.47 -22.15
N ARG A 309 -2.76 6.98 -21.58
CA ARG A 309 -3.87 6.18 -21.06
C ARG A 309 -5.03 6.19 -22.05
N VAL A 310 -5.84 5.16 -21.97
CA VAL A 310 -7.12 5.11 -22.67
C VAL A 310 -8.06 6.18 -22.11
N ILE A 311 -8.59 7.03 -22.99
CA ILE A 311 -9.52 8.12 -22.62
C ILE A 311 -10.81 8.03 -23.44
N GLU A 312 -10.69 8.00 -24.77
CA GLU A 312 -11.83 8.20 -25.67
C GLU A 312 -12.49 6.89 -26.11
N ASP A 313 -11.71 5.85 -26.42
CA ASP A 313 -12.21 4.60 -26.97
C ASP A 313 -11.75 3.38 -26.15
N PRO A 314 -12.38 3.14 -24.99
CA PRO A 314 -12.05 1.98 -24.18
C PRO A 314 -12.53 0.66 -24.78
N GLU A 315 -13.52 0.67 -25.69
CA GLU A 315 -14.05 -0.55 -26.32
C GLU A 315 -13.00 -1.22 -27.22
N ASN A 316 -12.15 -0.41 -27.87
CA ASN A 316 -11.10 -0.89 -28.78
C ASN A 316 -9.69 -0.91 -28.15
N ALA A 317 -9.57 -0.76 -26.83
CA ALA A 317 -8.28 -0.60 -26.17
C ALA A 317 -7.33 -1.82 -26.26
N ILE A 318 -7.88 -3.03 -26.31
CA ILE A 318 -7.11 -4.28 -26.37
C ILE A 318 -7.62 -5.11 -27.54
N TYR A 319 -6.72 -5.50 -28.42
CA TYR A 319 -7.04 -6.33 -29.58
C TYR A 319 -6.52 -7.74 -29.38
N ASN A 320 -7.37 -8.74 -29.66
CA ASN A 320 -7.03 -10.15 -29.60
C ASN A 320 -7.15 -10.74 -30.99
N ASP A 321 -6.04 -11.24 -31.52
CA ASP A 321 -6.02 -11.97 -32.79
C ASP A 321 -5.18 -13.24 -32.64
N SER A 322 -5.70 -14.36 -33.12
CA SER A 322 -5.08 -15.67 -32.92
C SER A 322 -3.70 -15.82 -33.59
N ASP A 323 -3.43 -15.03 -34.64
CA ASP A 323 -2.19 -14.99 -35.39
C ASP A 323 -1.22 -13.91 -34.89
N TRP A 324 -1.66 -13.02 -34.00
CA TRP A 324 -0.83 -11.94 -33.44
C TRP A 324 -0.48 -12.16 -31.97
N GLY A 325 0.51 -11.40 -31.49
CA GLY A 325 0.92 -11.39 -30.09
C GLY A 325 0.10 -10.40 -29.25
N PRO A 326 0.71 -9.76 -28.24
CA PRO A 326 0.02 -8.73 -27.47
C PRO A 326 -0.25 -7.52 -28.37
N CYS A 327 -1.51 -7.09 -28.45
CA CYS A 327 -1.93 -5.97 -29.28
C CYS A 327 -2.69 -4.90 -28.44
N PHE A 328 -2.17 -3.66 -28.46
CA PHE A 328 -2.76 -2.48 -27.81
C PHE A 328 -3.34 -1.56 -28.89
N ASP A 329 -4.55 -1.87 -29.34
CA ASP A 329 -5.12 -1.29 -30.57
C ASP A 329 -4.11 -1.43 -31.73
N ASP A 330 -3.79 -0.38 -32.49
CA ASP A 330 -2.82 -0.45 -33.60
C ASP A 330 -1.34 -0.22 -33.19
N PHE A 331 -1.03 -0.02 -31.90
CA PHE A 331 0.26 0.59 -31.52
C PHE A 331 1.42 -0.40 -31.29
N ILE A 332 1.17 -1.47 -30.56
CA ILE A 332 2.15 -2.54 -30.31
C ILE A 332 1.45 -3.82 -30.66
N CYS A 333 1.71 -4.33 -31.86
CA CYS A 333 1.37 -5.64 -32.40
C CYS A 333 2.60 -6.06 -33.25
#